data_AF-A0A1S8X009-F1
#
_entry.id   AF-A0A1S8X009-F1
#
_cell.length_a   1.000
_cell.length_b   1.000
_cell.length_c   1.000
_cell.angle_alpha   90.00
_cell.angle_beta   90.00
_cell.angle_gamma   90.00
#
_symmetry.space_group_name_H-M   'P 1'
#
loop_
_entity.id
_entity.type
_entity.pdbx_description
1 polymer ?
#
loop_
_entity_poly.entity_id
_entity_poly.type
_entity_poly.pdbx_seq_one_letter_code
_entity_poly.pdbx_strand_id
1 'polypeptide(L)'
;MRMVLDDNRTLFIPDTQEVIRAHPQFRLFATQNPPGLYAGRKVLSRALRNRFIELHFDPIPRGELEVILEKRCALPQSRAHRLVEVMHRLQLARCQSNVFLGKDSFITLRDLFRWAERYRLATCDLADPENDSEKRLTFFDWDAYLAEQGYLLLSGRVRNAEETRVVAEALETVFKRPISEAKLFDLSEETSSVSKEFLQPLLSESDVRPAGFEHVVWTRDMRRMLVLVGNALKYKEPILLVGETR
;
A
#
# COMPACT_ATOMS: atom_id res chain seq x y z
N MET A 1 0.96 34.28 -4.63
CA MET A 1 1.64 33.66 -3.46
C MET A 1 2.88 34.42 -2.99
N ARG A 2 3.80 34.82 -3.90
CA ARG A 2 5.06 35.51 -3.52
C ARG A 2 4.85 36.75 -2.63
N MET A 3 3.83 37.57 -2.91
CA MET A 3 3.52 38.83 -2.23
C MET A 3 3.12 38.69 -0.75
N VAL A 4 2.55 37.55 -0.35
CA VAL A 4 2.16 37.31 1.05
C VAL A 4 3.36 36.92 1.92
N LEU A 5 4.49 36.57 1.27
CA LEU A 5 5.77 36.25 1.88
C LEU A 5 6.75 37.44 1.89
N ASP A 6 6.36 38.57 1.30
CA ASP A 6 7.10 39.82 1.41
C ASP A 6 6.72 40.55 2.71
N ASP A 7 7.59 41.45 3.18
CA ASP A 7 7.48 42.12 4.48
C ASP A 7 6.14 42.85 4.69
N ASN A 8 5.54 43.31 3.60
CA ASN A 8 4.25 44.02 3.63
C ASN A 8 3.07 43.11 3.97
N ARG A 9 3.20 41.78 3.78
CA ARG A 9 2.18 40.76 4.03
C ARG A 9 0.80 41.12 3.46
N THR A 10 0.75 41.73 2.28
CA THR A 10 -0.49 42.14 1.61
C THR A 10 -0.68 41.42 0.28
N LEU A 11 -1.93 41.20 -0.10
CA LEU A 11 -2.35 40.66 -1.38
C LEU A 11 -3.38 41.60 -1.99
N PHE A 12 -3.09 42.13 -3.17
CA PHE A 12 -4.08 42.84 -3.96
C PHE A 12 -4.80 41.86 -4.89
N ILE A 13 -6.12 41.88 -4.90
CA ILE A 13 -6.97 41.07 -5.77
C ILE A 13 -7.58 41.98 -6.84
N PRO A 14 -7.11 41.92 -8.11
CA PRO A 14 -7.56 42.84 -9.16
C PRO A 14 -9.06 42.76 -9.45
N ASP A 15 -9.64 41.55 -9.39
CA ASP A 15 -11.04 41.31 -9.74
C ASP A 15 -12.02 41.98 -8.77
N THR A 16 -11.64 42.10 -7.50
CA THR A 16 -12.46 42.75 -6.45
C THR A 16 -11.93 44.12 -6.06
N GLN A 17 -10.76 44.53 -6.59
CA GLN A 17 -10.02 45.73 -6.19
C GLN A 17 -9.69 45.80 -4.68
N GLU A 18 -9.61 44.65 -4.01
CA GLU A 18 -9.38 44.59 -2.56
C GLU A 18 -7.90 44.38 -2.24
N VAL A 19 -7.44 45.03 -1.16
CA VAL A 19 -6.14 44.78 -0.55
C VAL A 19 -6.36 44.01 0.76
N ILE A 20 -5.97 42.74 0.76
CA ILE A 20 -6.05 41.87 1.93
C ILE A 20 -4.71 41.87 2.64
N ARG A 21 -4.68 42.22 3.93
CA ARG A 21 -3.49 42.06 4.78
C ARG A 21 -3.55 40.71 5.49
N ALA A 22 -2.46 39.96 5.46
CA ALA A 22 -2.37 38.69 6.16
C ALA A 22 -2.50 38.91 7.67
N HIS A 23 -3.30 38.07 8.31
CA HIS A 23 -3.52 38.09 9.75
C HIS A 23 -2.17 37.98 10.51
N PRO A 24 -1.97 38.62 11.69
CA PRO A 24 -0.72 38.52 12.44
C PRO A 24 -0.27 37.08 12.72
N GLN A 25 -1.23 36.19 12.98
CA GLN A 25 -1.00 34.76 13.23
C GLN A 25 -0.97 33.90 11.95
N PHE A 26 -1.15 34.49 10.76
CA PHE A 26 -0.99 33.77 9.51
C PHE A 26 0.43 33.19 9.42
N ARG A 27 0.51 31.93 8.98
CA ARG A 27 1.75 31.19 8.72
C ARG A 27 1.55 30.42 7.43
N LEU A 28 2.57 30.39 6.57
CA LEU A 28 2.58 29.57 5.36
C LEU A 28 3.47 28.36 5.60
N PHE A 29 2.90 27.17 5.44
CA PHE A 29 3.64 25.92 5.42
C PHE A 29 3.68 25.40 3.99
N ALA A 30 4.85 24.98 3.55
CA ALA A 30 5.05 24.37 2.25
C ALA A 30 5.93 23.13 2.42
N THR A 31 5.61 22.08 1.67
CA THR A 31 6.39 20.85 1.64
C THR A 31 6.88 20.62 0.21
N GLN A 32 8.11 20.14 0.08
CA GLN A 32 8.69 19.78 -1.21
C GLN A 32 9.57 18.55 -1.03
N ASN A 33 9.37 17.52 -1.86
CA ASN A 33 10.35 16.43 -1.90
C ASN A 33 11.62 16.93 -2.59
N PRO A 34 12.82 16.52 -2.12
CA PRO A 34 14.07 17.00 -2.67
C PRO A 34 14.15 16.80 -4.20
N PRO A 35 14.67 17.79 -4.95
CA PRO A 35 14.87 17.65 -6.39
C PRO A 35 15.93 16.58 -6.69
N GLY A 36 15.84 15.93 -7.86
CA GLY A 36 16.79 14.89 -8.30
C GLY A 36 16.42 13.46 -7.90
N LEU A 37 15.65 13.26 -6.81
CA LEU A 37 15.15 11.94 -6.41
C LEU A 37 13.86 11.52 -7.15
N TYR A 38 13.12 12.47 -7.70
CA TYR A 38 11.86 12.25 -8.42
C TYR A 38 11.88 13.01 -9.74
N ALA A 39 11.66 12.30 -10.84
CA ALA A 39 11.60 12.89 -12.18
C ALA A 39 10.51 13.97 -12.29
N GLY A 40 10.75 15.01 -13.09
CA GLY A 40 9.76 16.06 -13.39
C GLY A 40 9.58 17.14 -12.32
N ARG A 41 10.34 17.13 -11.21
CA ARG A 41 10.25 18.19 -10.20
C ARG A 41 11.21 19.34 -10.47
N LYS A 42 10.66 20.54 -10.70
CA LYS A 42 11.45 21.77 -10.84
C LYS A 42 12.03 22.18 -9.50
N VAL A 43 13.31 22.55 -9.49
CA VAL A 43 13.98 23.14 -8.34
C VAL A 43 13.34 24.50 -8.06
N LEU A 44 13.03 24.80 -6.79
CA LEU A 44 12.57 26.13 -6.42
C LEU A 44 13.71 27.14 -6.60
N SER A 45 13.37 28.32 -7.11
CA SER A 45 14.37 29.39 -7.25
C SER A 45 14.97 29.75 -5.89
N ARG A 46 16.28 30.05 -5.87
CA ARG A 46 16.97 30.46 -4.64
C ARG A 46 16.27 31.64 -3.96
N ALA A 47 15.76 32.59 -4.75
CA ALA A 47 15.04 33.75 -4.24
C ALA A 47 13.69 33.41 -3.55
N LEU A 48 13.04 32.30 -3.92
CA LEU A 48 11.84 31.84 -3.24
C LEU A 48 12.21 31.05 -1.98
N ARG A 49 13.22 30.20 -2.06
CA ARG A 49 13.76 29.42 -0.93
C ARG A 49 14.21 30.30 0.24
N ASN A 50 14.90 31.40 -0.05
CA ASN A 50 15.33 32.38 0.95
C ASN A 50 14.17 33.03 1.75
N ARG A 51 12.91 32.87 1.34
CA ARG A 51 11.73 33.38 2.06
C ARG A 51 11.11 32.34 3.02
N PHE A 52 11.68 31.14 3.08
CA PHE A 52 11.25 30.06 3.97
C PHE A 52 12.36 29.70 4.95
N ILE A 53 11.96 29.20 6.12
CA ILE A 53 12.85 28.41 6.97
C ILE A 53 12.81 26.98 6.42
N GLU A 54 13.94 26.52 5.88
CA GLU A 54 14.05 25.17 5.33
C GLU A 54 14.29 24.15 6.45
N LEU A 55 13.43 23.14 6.50
CA LEU A 55 13.58 21.97 7.38
C LEU A 55 13.75 20.74 6.50
N HIS A 56 14.82 19.99 6.76
CA HIS A 56 15.08 18.71 6.10
C HIS A 56 14.65 17.58 7.03
N PHE A 57 13.88 16.65 6.49
CA PHE A 57 13.42 15.46 7.20
C PHE A 57 14.05 14.24 6.55
N ASP A 58 14.81 13.50 7.34
CA ASP A 58 15.39 12.23 6.93
C ASP A 58 14.33 11.11 6.92
N PRO A 59 14.59 10.00 6.21
CA PRO A 59 13.73 8.84 6.27
C PRO A 59 13.58 8.33 7.71
N ILE A 60 12.36 7.90 8.06
CA ILE A 60 12.05 7.36 9.39
C ILE A 60 12.92 6.12 9.66
N PRO A 61 13.64 6.05 10.79
CA PRO A 61 14.40 4.86 11.18
C PRO A 61 13.52 3.62 11.31
N ARG A 62 14.11 2.43 11.10
CA ARG A 62 13.35 1.17 11.11
C ARG A 62 12.68 0.88 12.45
N GLY A 63 13.42 1.05 13.56
CA GLY A 63 12.85 0.85 14.90
C GLY A 63 11.66 1.77 15.18
N GLU A 64 11.71 3.01 14.68
CA GLU A 64 10.56 3.93 14.78
C GLU A 64 9.39 3.48 13.91
N LEU A 65 9.65 3.00 12.69
CA LEU A 65 8.60 2.42 11.85
C LEU A 65 7.90 1.24 12.53
N GLU A 66 8.65 0.35 13.18
CA GLU A 66 8.08 -0.78 13.93
C GLU A 66 7.14 -0.29 15.04
N VAL A 67 7.58 0.68 15.85
CA VAL A 67 6.75 1.28 16.92
C VAL A 67 5.52 1.97 16.35
N ILE A 68 5.64 2.65 15.19
CA ILE A 68 4.50 3.30 14.55
C ILE A 68 3.50 2.24 14.06
N LEU A 69 3.95 1.13 13.46
CA LEU A 69 3.06 0.04 13.04
C LEU A 69 2.37 -0.61 14.24
N GLU A 70 3.09 -0.82 15.34
CA GLU A 70 2.53 -1.37 16.57
C GLU A 70 1.42 -0.49 17.12
N LYS A 71 1.68 0.81 17.28
CA LYS A 71 0.73 1.73 17.90
C LYS A 71 -0.44 2.09 16.99
N ARG A 72 -0.17 2.30 15.70
CA ARG A 72 -1.20 2.79 14.75
C ARG A 72 -2.04 1.65 14.18
N CYS A 73 -1.43 0.50 13.93
CA CYS A 73 -2.10 -0.65 13.30
C CYS A 73 -2.39 -1.79 14.27
N ALA A 74 -2.12 -1.62 15.58
CA ALA A 74 -2.28 -2.66 16.60
C ALA A 74 -1.55 -3.98 16.24
N LEU A 75 -0.47 -3.88 15.45
CA LEU A 75 0.29 -5.02 14.99
C LEU A 75 1.32 -5.43 16.05
N PRO A 76 1.36 -6.68 16.53
CA PRO A 76 2.36 -7.09 17.52
C PRO A 76 3.78 -6.78 17.06
N GLN A 77 4.64 -6.30 17.97
CA GLN A 77 6.01 -5.87 17.66
C GLN A 77 6.80 -6.89 16.85
N SER A 78 6.65 -8.19 17.15
CA SER A 78 7.32 -9.27 16.40
C SER A 78 6.93 -9.32 14.91
N ARG A 79 5.66 -9.01 14.58
CA ARG A 79 5.16 -8.95 13.20
C ARG A 79 5.49 -7.60 12.55
N ALA A 80 5.44 -6.50 13.31
CA ALA A 80 5.89 -5.19 12.84
C ALA A 80 7.36 -5.25 12.37
N HIS A 81 8.23 -5.86 13.17
CA HIS A 81 9.62 -6.12 12.79
C HIS A 81 9.74 -6.90 11.47
N ARG A 82 8.95 -7.96 11.26
CA ARG A 82 8.95 -8.73 10.01
C ARG A 82 8.50 -7.91 8.80
N LEU A 83 7.44 -7.11 8.93
CA LEU A 83 6.96 -6.24 7.84
C LEU A 83 8.03 -5.22 7.44
N VAL A 84 8.68 -4.58 8.43
CA VAL A 84 9.76 -3.61 8.20
C VAL A 84 11.01 -4.27 7.62
N GLU A 85 11.36 -5.48 8.06
CA GLU A 85 12.47 -6.26 7.51
C GLU A 85 12.23 -6.65 6.04
N VAL A 86 11.01 -7.07 5.66
CA VAL A 86 10.66 -7.30 4.25
C VAL A 86 10.82 -6.02 3.45
N MET A 87 10.30 -4.89 3.95
CA MET A 87 10.48 -3.60 3.29
C MET A 87 11.95 -3.27 3.07
N HIS A 88 12.78 -3.50 4.09
CA HIS A 88 14.21 -3.24 4.00
C HIS A 88 14.91 -4.13 2.96
N ARG A 89 14.60 -5.42 2.93
CA ARG A 89 15.15 -6.37 1.93
C ARG A 89 14.81 -5.97 0.51
N LEU A 90 13.56 -5.59 0.26
CA LEU A 90 13.12 -5.14 -1.06
C LEU A 90 13.81 -3.84 -1.49
N GLN A 91 14.06 -2.93 -0.54
CA GLN A 91 14.85 -1.72 -0.80
C GLN A 91 16.31 -2.05 -1.12
N LEU A 92 16.93 -3.03 -0.45
CA LEU A 92 18.29 -3.46 -0.76
C LEU A 92 18.41 -4.16 -2.12
N ALA A 93 17.49 -5.07 -2.44
CA ALA A 93 17.43 -5.74 -3.74
C ALA A 93 17.29 -4.73 -4.90
N ARG A 94 16.60 -3.61 -4.63
CA ARG A 94 16.53 -2.49 -5.56
C ARG A 94 17.87 -1.79 -5.77
N CYS A 95 18.60 -1.50 -4.70
CA CYS A 95 19.91 -0.85 -4.79
C CYS A 95 20.91 -1.65 -5.63
N GLN A 96 20.74 -2.98 -5.70
CA GLN A 96 21.59 -3.87 -6.51
C GLN A 96 21.16 -3.96 -7.98
N SER A 97 19.89 -3.65 -8.28
CA SER A 97 19.34 -3.67 -9.64
C SER A 97 19.29 -2.25 -10.20
N ASN A 98 20.25 -1.89 -11.07
CA ASN A 98 20.38 -0.57 -11.75
C ASN A 98 19.18 -0.16 -12.65
N VAL A 99 18.00 -0.76 -12.49
CA VAL A 99 16.80 -0.48 -13.29
C VAL A 99 16.26 0.92 -12.91
N PHE A 100 15.79 1.71 -13.86
CA PHE A 100 15.55 3.15 -13.69
C PHE A 100 14.10 3.52 -13.28
N LEU A 101 13.31 2.57 -12.77
CA LEU A 101 11.90 2.77 -12.38
C LEU A 101 11.77 3.15 -10.90
N GLY A 102 11.88 4.44 -10.56
CA GLY A 102 11.50 5.01 -9.25
C GLY A 102 12.22 4.45 -7.99
N LYS A 103 12.37 5.29 -6.97
CA LYS A 103 12.98 4.91 -5.67
C LYS A 103 12.22 3.79 -4.92
N ASP A 104 10.97 3.58 -5.30
CA ASP A 104 9.90 2.93 -4.54
C ASP A 104 9.23 1.78 -5.32
N SER A 105 9.95 1.16 -6.28
CA SER A 105 9.38 0.20 -7.23
C SER A 105 8.72 -1.01 -6.57
N PHE A 106 9.38 -1.61 -5.59
CA PHE A 106 8.90 -2.83 -4.92
C PHE A 106 7.92 -2.53 -3.78
N ILE A 107 8.18 -1.50 -2.99
CA ILE A 107 7.40 -1.19 -1.78
C ILE A 107 7.56 0.27 -1.38
N THR A 108 6.47 0.88 -0.92
CA THR A 108 6.45 2.23 -0.32
C THR A 108 6.01 2.17 1.12
N LEU A 109 6.24 3.24 1.90
CA LEU A 109 5.65 3.37 3.24
C LEU A 109 4.13 3.20 3.22
N ARG A 110 3.45 3.66 2.16
CA ARG A 110 2.00 3.50 2.02
C ARG A 110 1.61 2.04 1.92
N ASP A 111 2.38 1.23 1.20
CA ASP A 111 2.12 -0.21 1.08
C ASP A 111 2.39 -0.91 2.40
N LEU A 112 3.46 -0.54 3.11
CA LEU A 112 3.74 -1.04 4.46
C LEU A 112 2.56 -0.78 5.41
N PHE A 113 2.03 0.45 5.43
CA PHE A 113 0.87 0.80 6.25
C PHE A 113 -0.40 0.08 5.82
N ARG A 114 -0.66 -0.06 4.51
CA ARG A 114 -1.80 -0.85 4.01
C ARG A 114 -1.70 -2.29 4.47
N TRP A 115 -0.53 -2.91 4.35
CA TRP A 115 -0.29 -4.28 4.76
C TRP A 115 -0.53 -4.51 6.25
N ALA A 116 0.00 -3.62 7.11
CA ALA A 116 -0.25 -3.67 8.54
C ALA A 116 -1.72 -3.41 8.89
N GLU A 117 -2.40 -2.54 8.14
CA GLU A 117 -3.82 -2.24 8.34
C GLU A 117 -4.72 -3.43 7.99
N ARG A 118 -4.37 -4.24 6.98
CA ARG A 118 -5.07 -5.50 6.68
C ARG A 118 -5.09 -6.45 7.88
N TYR A 119 -3.98 -6.54 8.62
CA TYR A 119 -3.93 -7.30 9.86
C TYR A 119 -4.90 -6.76 10.90
N ARG A 120 -4.88 -5.44 11.14
CA ARG A 120 -5.76 -4.79 12.12
C ARG A 120 -7.23 -5.10 11.83
N LEU A 121 -7.65 -4.86 10.58
CA LEU A 121 -9.04 -5.08 10.15
C LEU A 121 -9.42 -6.56 10.24
N ALA A 122 -8.56 -7.47 9.76
CA ALA A 122 -8.80 -8.91 9.87
C ALA A 122 -8.92 -9.39 11.33
N THR A 123 -8.18 -8.79 12.27
CA THR A 123 -8.31 -9.12 13.70
C THR A 123 -9.55 -8.52 14.35
N CYS A 124 -9.99 -7.35 13.91
CA CYS A 124 -11.24 -6.73 14.37
C CYS A 124 -12.47 -7.54 13.92
N ASP A 125 -12.47 -8.02 12.67
CA ASP A 125 -13.55 -8.87 12.13
C ASP A 125 -13.67 -10.21 12.88
N LEU A 126 -12.58 -10.70 13.47
CA LEU A 126 -12.57 -11.92 14.31
C LEU A 126 -12.98 -11.66 15.77
N ALA A 127 -13.03 -10.39 16.20
CA ALA A 127 -13.38 -9.98 17.55
C ALA A 127 -14.85 -9.54 17.68
N ASP A 128 -15.63 -9.61 16.60
CA ASP A 128 -17.06 -9.28 16.60
C ASP A 128 -17.86 -10.27 17.48
N PRO A 129 -18.53 -9.79 18.54
CA PRO A 129 -19.27 -10.63 19.47
C PRO A 129 -20.50 -11.33 18.86
N GLU A 130 -20.98 -10.94 17.67
CA GLU A 130 -22.08 -11.68 17.00
C GLU A 130 -21.61 -12.96 16.30
N ASN A 131 -20.30 -13.14 16.07
CA ASN A 131 -19.70 -14.32 15.44
C ASN A 131 -19.24 -15.38 16.46
N ASP A 132 -19.90 -15.43 17.63
CA ASP A 132 -19.40 -16.05 18.85
C ASP A 132 -19.16 -17.57 18.78
N SER A 133 -18.21 -17.97 19.63
CA SER A 133 -18.06 -19.24 20.35
C SER A 133 -17.25 -20.40 19.75
N GLU A 134 -17.24 -20.69 18.44
CA GLU A 134 -16.56 -21.91 17.95
C GLU A 134 -15.19 -21.72 17.26
N LYS A 135 -14.89 -20.53 16.72
CA LYS A 135 -13.62 -20.27 16.00
C LYS A 135 -12.43 -19.89 16.90
N ARG A 136 -12.63 -19.71 18.21
CA ARG A 136 -11.56 -19.31 19.14
C ARG A 136 -10.49 -20.39 19.40
N LEU A 137 -10.66 -21.61 18.89
CA LEU A 137 -9.77 -22.75 19.14
C LEU A 137 -8.94 -23.20 17.94
N THR A 138 -9.10 -22.62 16.74
CA THR A 138 -8.20 -22.91 15.64
C THR A 138 -6.97 -22.03 15.72
N PHE A 139 -5.79 -22.64 15.85
CA PHE A 139 -4.51 -21.95 15.70
C PHE A 139 -4.46 -21.33 14.29
N PHE A 140 -4.71 -20.02 14.19
CA PHE A 140 -4.64 -19.32 12.93
C PHE A 140 -3.19 -18.93 12.64
N ASP A 141 -2.65 -19.41 11.52
CA ASP A 141 -1.30 -19.05 11.08
C ASP A 141 -1.28 -17.64 10.50
N TRP A 142 -1.19 -16.66 11.40
CA TRP A 142 -1.05 -15.24 11.06
C TRP A 142 0.19 -14.93 10.24
N ASP A 143 1.24 -15.74 10.34
CA ASP A 143 2.48 -15.50 9.63
C ASP A 143 2.34 -15.89 8.16
N ALA A 144 1.70 -17.04 7.88
CA ALA A 144 1.32 -17.42 6.53
C ALA A 144 0.33 -16.41 5.93
N TYR A 145 -0.69 -16.03 6.69
CA TYR A 145 -1.68 -15.05 6.28
C TYR A 145 -1.05 -13.70 5.91
N LEU A 146 -0.15 -13.17 6.76
CA LEU A 146 0.54 -11.91 6.50
C LEU A 146 1.48 -12.02 5.30
N ALA A 147 2.21 -13.12 5.15
CA ALA A 147 3.09 -13.34 4.00
C ALA A 147 2.29 -13.32 2.69
N GLU A 148 1.16 -14.01 2.64
CA GLU A 148 0.28 -14.06 1.48
C GLU A 148 -0.39 -12.70 1.20
N GLN A 149 -0.90 -12.02 2.23
CA GLN A 149 -1.46 -10.66 2.08
C GLN A 149 -0.41 -9.67 1.57
N GLY A 150 0.83 -9.77 2.06
CA GLY A 150 1.96 -8.98 1.59
C GLY A 150 2.28 -9.30 0.13
N TYR A 151 2.28 -10.58 -0.25
CA TYR A 151 2.47 -11.00 -1.63
C TYR A 151 1.40 -10.42 -2.56
N LEU A 152 0.11 -10.51 -2.19
CA LEU A 152 -0.99 -9.95 -2.99
C LEU A 152 -0.83 -8.43 -3.17
N LEU A 153 -0.50 -7.70 -2.12
CA LEU A 153 -0.34 -6.25 -2.17
C LEU A 153 0.85 -5.81 -3.04
N LEU A 154 2.00 -6.48 -2.90
CA LEU A 154 3.25 -6.09 -3.54
C LEU A 154 3.36 -6.64 -4.96
N SER A 155 3.05 -7.92 -5.18
CA SER A 155 3.10 -8.54 -6.52
C SER A 155 2.03 -7.99 -7.46
N GLY A 156 0.89 -7.49 -6.95
CA GLY A 156 -0.15 -6.87 -7.77
C GLY A 156 0.27 -5.58 -8.46
N ARG A 157 1.38 -4.96 -8.03
CA ARG A 157 1.95 -3.73 -8.64
C ARG A 157 3.06 -4.02 -9.63
N VAL A 158 3.68 -5.18 -9.49
CA VAL A 158 4.86 -5.58 -10.24
C VAL A 158 4.41 -6.13 -11.61
N ARG A 159 5.05 -5.67 -12.67
CA ARG A 159 4.75 -6.11 -14.04
C ARG A 159 5.67 -7.23 -14.54
N ASN A 160 6.82 -7.41 -13.89
CA ASN A 160 7.83 -8.37 -14.29
C ASN A 160 7.78 -9.63 -13.40
N ALA A 161 7.82 -10.80 -14.03
CA ALA A 161 7.87 -12.07 -13.31
C ALA A 161 9.12 -12.19 -12.42
N GLU A 162 10.27 -11.67 -12.85
CA GLU A 162 11.50 -11.70 -12.03
C GLU A 162 11.37 -10.83 -10.77
N GLU A 163 10.79 -9.64 -10.90
CA GLU A 163 10.52 -8.76 -9.77
C GLU A 163 9.50 -9.41 -8.79
N THR A 164 8.54 -10.17 -9.31
CA THR A 164 7.57 -10.92 -8.50
C THR A 164 8.25 -12.03 -7.70
N ARG A 165 9.26 -12.69 -8.27
CA ARG A 165 10.07 -13.68 -7.55
C ARG A 165 10.88 -13.06 -6.42
N VAL A 166 11.48 -11.89 -6.65
CA VAL A 166 12.19 -11.15 -5.58
C VAL A 166 11.27 -10.82 -4.42
N VAL A 167 10.02 -10.43 -4.70
CA VAL A 167 8.99 -10.21 -3.67
C VAL A 167 8.67 -11.48 -2.89
N ALA A 168 8.46 -12.60 -3.60
CA ALA A 168 8.21 -13.89 -2.95
C ALA A 168 9.39 -14.31 -2.06
N GLU A 169 10.61 -14.29 -2.58
CA GLU A 169 11.82 -14.69 -1.85
C GLU A 169 12.02 -13.84 -0.57
N ALA A 170 11.80 -12.53 -0.66
CA ALA A 170 11.90 -11.65 0.51
C ALA A 170 10.87 -12.02 1.59
N LEU A 171 9.63 -12.28 1.19
CA LEU A 171 8.55 -12.68 2.11
C LEU A 171 8.83 -14.05 2.73
N GLU A 172 9.15 -15.06 1.92
CA GLU A 172 9.44 -16.42 2.38
C GLU A 172 10.65 -16.45 3.33
N THR A 173 11.68 -15.64 3.03
CA THR A 173 12.87 -15.56 3.87
C THR A 173 12.57 -14.97 5.25
N VAL A 174 11.68 -13.98 5.34
CA VAL A 174 11.37 -13.30 6.60
C VAL A 174 10.30 -14.03 7.41
N PHE A 175 9.22 -14.47 6.75
CA PHE A 175 8.10 -15.15 7.40
C PHE A 175 8.32 -16.66 7.59
N LYS A 176 9.29 -17.26 6.89
CA LYS A 176 9.54 -18.71 6.92
C LYS A 176 8.30 -19.54 6.54
N ARG A 177 7.54 -19.02 5.59
CA ARG A 177 6.33 -19.63 5.03
C ARG A 177 6.41 -19.58 3.51
N PRO A 178 6.19 -20.70 2.79
CA PRO A 178 6.24 -20.72 1.34
C PRO A 178 5.02 -20.00 0.74
N ILE A 179 5.20 -19.31 -0.37
CA ILE A 179 4.14 -18.64 -1.11
C ILE A 179 3.90 -19.41 -2.40
N SER A 180 2.67 -19.91 -2.58
CA SER A 180 2.27 -20.63 -3.78
C SER A 180 1.18 -19.88 -4.52
N GLU A 181 1.46 -19.41 -5.74
CA GLU A 181 0.44 -18.80 -6.60
C GLU A 181 -0.73 -19.74 -6.88
N ALA A 182 -0.50 -21.06 -6.91
CA ALA A 182 -1.56 -22.03 -7.09
C ALA A 182 -2.54 -22.00 -5.91
N LYS A 183 -2.06 -21.85 -4.68
CA LYS A 183 -2.93 -21.70 -3.49
C LYS A 183 -3.65 -20.36 -3.43
N LEU A 184 -3.09 -19.33 -4.07
CA LEU A 184 -3.65 -17.98 -4.06
C LEU A 184 -4.65 -17.72 -5.18
N PHE A 185 -4.48 -18.31 -6.36
CA PHE A 185 -5.25 -17.95 -7.56
C PHE A 185 -5.92 -19.14 -8.25
N ASP A 186 -5.48 -20.35 -7.91
CA ASP A 186 -6.14 -21.57 -8.36
C ASP A 186 -7.04 -22.10 -7.25
N LEU A 187 -8.15 -22.66 -7.70
CA LEU A 187 -9.23 -23.10 -6.87
C LEU A 187 -9.05 -24.59 -6.61
N SER A 188 -8.80 -24.94 -5.36
CA SER A 188 -8.58 -26.30 -4.87
C SER A 188 -8.94 -26.40 -3.39
N GLU A 189 -8.90 -27.60 -2.83
CA GLU A 189 -9.09 -27.80 -1.38
C GLU A 189 -8.02 -27.06 -0.55
N GLU A 190 -6.85 -26.82 -1.15
CA GLU A 190 -5.73 -26.11 -0.54
C GLU A 190 -5.74 -24.59 -0.77
N THR A 191 -6.79 -24.03 -1.39
CA THR A 191 -6.89 -22.58 -1.62
C THR A 191 -6.80 -21.83 -0.29
N SER A 192 -5.91 -20.85 -0.24
CA SER A 192 -5.68 -20.06 0.98
C SER A 192 -6.94 -19.27 1.37
N SER A 193 -7.13 -19.13 2.68
CA SER A 193 -8.16 -18.28 3.29
C SER A 193 -8.17 -16.84 2.76
N VAL A 194 -7.02 -16.29 2.32
CA VAL A 194 -6.94 -14.91 1.79
C VAL A 194 -7.65 -14.73 0.44
N SER A 195 -7.83 -15.84 -0.29
CA SER A 195 -8.40 -15.87 -1.64
C SER A 195 -9.70 -16.66 -1.71
N LYS A 196 -9.88 -17.63 -0.82
CA LYS A 196 -11.00 -18.58 -0.83
C LYS A 196 -12.36 -17.87 -0.82
N GLU A 197 -12.50 -16.82 -0.02
CA GLU A 197 -13.73 -16.00 0.04
C GLU A 197 -14.14 -15.43 -1.32
N PHE A 198 -13.18 -15.09 -2.17
CA PHE A 198 -13.43 -14.49 -3.49
C PHE A 198 -13.54 -15.53 -4.60
N LEU A 199 -12.87 -16.67 -4.46
CA LEU A 199 -12.86 -17.75 -5.45
C LEU A 199 -14.03 -18.73 -5.26
N GLN A 200 -14.50 -18.94 -4.03
CA GLN A 200 -15.57 -19.87 -3.71
C GLN A 200 -16.92 -19.55 -4.40
N PRO A 201 -17.34 -18.28 -4.56
CA PRO A 201 -18.55 -17.96 -5.33
C PRO A 201 -18.48 -18.39 -6.80
N LEU A 202 -17.28 -18.63 -7.35
CA LEU A 202 -17.13 -19.14 -8.71
C LEU A 202 -17.44 -20.65 -8.82
N LEU A 203 -17.51 -21.38 -7.69
CA LEU A 203 -17.81 -22.82 -7.63
C LEU A 203 -19.28 -23.15 -7.45
N SER A 204 -20.03 -22.28 -6.79
CA SER A 204 -21.45 -22.54 -6.59
C SER A 204 -22.13 -22.49 -7.96
N GLU A 205 -22.49 -23.65 -8.49
CA GLU A 205 -23.24 -23.81 -9.75
C GLU A 205 -24.61 -23.08 -9.73
N SER A 206 -25.04 -22.56 -8.58
CA SER A 206 -26.11 -21.59 -8.49
C SER A 206 -25.66 -20.27 -9.13
N ASP A 207 -25.94 -20.09 -10.42
CA ASP A 207 -25.98 -18.86 -11.24
C ASP A 207 -25.80 -17.51 -10.50
N VAL A 208 -24.63 -17.24 -9.90
CA VAL A 208 -24.23 -15.88 -9.47
C VAL A 208 -23.60 -15.12 -10.64
N ARG A 209 -23.76 -15.61 -11.88
CA ARG A 209 -23.41 -14.83 -13.07
C ARG A 209 -24.53 -13.81 -13.28
N PRO A 210 -24.23 -12.50 -13.30
CA PRO A 210 -25.24 -11.52 -13.62
C PRO A 210 -25.86 -11.87 -14.99
N ALA A 211 -27.17 -11.72 -15.12
CA ALA A 211 -27.87 -12.00 -16.37
C ALA A 211 -27.17 -11.30 -17.55
N GLY A 212 -26.85 -12.07 -18.60
CA GLY A 212 -26.10 -11.60 -19.76
C GLY A 212 -24.58 -11.87 -19.74
N PHE A 213 -24.02 -12.36 -18.62
CA PHE A 213 -22.59 -12.69 -18.49
C PHE A 213 -22.30 -14.20 -18.44
N GLU A 214 -23.25 -15.04 -18.84
CA GLU A 214 -23.12 -16.51 -18.88
C GLU A 214 -21.95 -16.97 -19.76
N HIS A 215 -21.66 -16.22 -20.83
CA HIS A 215 -20.58 -16.48 -21.78
C HIS A 215 -19.17 -16.17 -21.23
N VAL A 216 -19.08 -15.53 -20.05
CA VAL A 216 -17.79 -15.18 -19.45
C VAL A 216 -17.19 -16.40 -18.77
N VAL A 217 -16.03 -16.83 -19.28
CA VAL A 217 -15.23 -17.90 -18.68
C VAL A 217 -14.12 -17.29 -17.82
N TRP A 218 -14.07 -17.68 -16.55
CA TRP A 218 -13.08 -17.20 -15.60
C TRP A 218 -11.71 -17.83 -15.85
N THR A 219 -10.84 -17.11 -16.56
CA THR A 219 -9.43 -17.51 -16.75
C THR A 219 -8.61 -17.33 -15.47
N ARG A 220 -7.41 -17.92 -15.40
CA ARG A 220 -6.49 -17.78 -14.26
C ARG A 220 -6.14 -16.32 -13.97
N ASP A 221 -5.94 -15.50 -15.02
CA ASP A 221 -5.64 -14.07 -14.87
C ASP A 221 -6.84 -13.29 -14.34
N MET A 222 -8.06 -13.64 -14.77
CA MET A 222 -9.28 -13.05 -14.21
C MET A 222 -9.47 -13.43 -12.75
N ARG A 223 -9.15 -14.67 -12.36
CA ARG A 223 -9.15 -15.09 -10.94
C ARG A 223 -8.11 -14.32 -10.13
N ARG A 224 -6.90 -14.14 -10.65
CA ARG A 224 -5.86 -13.30 -10.03
C ARG A 224 -6.36 -11.88 -9.82
N MET A 225 -6.92 -11.25 -10.85
CA MET A 225 -7.51 -9.92 -10.77
C MET A 225 -8.63 -9.87 -9.73
N LEU A 226 -9.54 -10.85 -9.72
CA LEU A 226 -10.63 -10.94 -8.77
C LEU A 226 -10.13 -11.01 -7.32
N VAL A 227 -9.10 -11.81 -7.04
CA VAL A 227 -8.51 -11.92 -5.70
C VAL A 227 -7.87 -10.60 -5.27
N LEU A 228 -7.13 -9.94 -6.17
CA LEU A 228 -6.49 -8.66 -5.89
C LEU A 228 -7.51 -7.54 -5.63
N VAL A 229 -8.52 -7.44 -6.51
CA VAL A 229 -9.60 -6.46 -6.39
C VAL A 229 -10.47 -6.75 -5.18
N GLY A 230 -10.83 -8.02 -4.95
CA GLY A 230 -11.62 -8.47 -3.82
C GLY A 230 -10.97 -8.12 -2.49
N ASN A 231 -9.67 -8.40 -2.33
CA ASN A 231 -8.93 -7.99 -1.13
C ASN A 231 -8.90 -6.47 -0.96
N ALA A 232 -8.67 -5.71 -2.03
CA ALA A 232 -8.65 -4.26 -1.93
C ALA A 232 -10.04 -3.68 -1.62
N LEU A 233 -11.14 -4.26 -2.13
CA LEU A 233 -12.50 -3.90 -1.74
C LEU A 233 -12.80 -4.24 -0.28
N LYS A 234 -12.43 -5.44 0.17
CA LYS A 234 -12.57 -5.89 1.57
C LYS A 234 -11.95 -4.90 2.55
N TYR A 235 -10.76 -4.40 2.22
CA TYR A 235 -10.04 -3.43 3.06
C TYR A 235 -10.27 -1.96 2.67
N LYS A 236 -11.23 -1.66 1.78
CA LYS A 236 -11.59 -0.30 1.33
C LYS A 236 -10.38 0.49 0.81
N GLU A 237 -9.50 -0.19 0.09
CA GLU A 237 -8.28 0.38 -0.46
C GLU A 237 -8.53 0.94 -1.88
N PRO A 238 -7.90 2.06 -2.26
CA PRO A 238 -7.99 2.57 -3.62
C PRO A 238 -7.29 1.64 -4.61
N ILE A 239 -7.95 1.37 -5.75
CA ILE A 239 -7.47 0.49 -6.82
C ILE A 239 -7.40 1.29 -8.12
N LEU A 240 -6.36 1.03 -8.90
CA LEU A 240 -6.27 1.48 -10.29
C LEU A 240 -5.99 0.24 -11.15
N LEU A 241 -6.93 -0.10 -12.03
CA LEU A 241 -6.72 -1.15 -13.02
C LEU A 241 -5.98 -0.55 -14.22
N VAL A 242 -4.84 -1.14 -14.56
CA VAL A 242 -4.04 -0.75 -15.72
C VAL A 242 -3.85 -1.99 -16.58
N GLY A 243 -4.32 -1.93 -17.82
CA GLY A 243 -4.20 -3.01 -18.79
C GLY A 243 -4.12 -2.43 -20.20
N GLU A 244 -3.85 -3.28 -21.18
CA GLU A 244 -3.95 -2.88 -22.58
C GLU A 244 -5.43 -2.71 -22.94
N THR A 245 -5.85 -1.49 -23.27
CA THR A 245 -7.13 -1.25 -23.95
C THR A 245 -6.92 -1.57 -25.43
N ARG A 246 -7.17 -2.82 -25.82
CA ARG A 246 -7.27 -3.19 -27.24
C ARG A 246 -8.73 -3.23 -27.65
#